data_AF-K2HZS9-F1
#
_entry.id   AF-K2HZS9-F1
#
_cell.length_a   1.000
_cell.length_b   1.000
_cell.length_c   1.000
_cell.angle_alpha   90.00
_cell.angle_beta   90.00
_cell.angle_gamma   90.00
#
_symmetry.space_group_name_H-M   'P 1'
#
loop_
_entity.id
_entity.type
_entity.pdbx_description
1 polymer ?
#
loop_
_entity_poly.entity_id
_entity_poly.type
_entity_poly.pdbx_seq_one_letter_code
_entity_poly.pdbx_strand_id
1 'polypeptide(L)'
;MKIPTISEDVKYLNDKKINKINRKFKVSEQFSHEFKCALNSVFGAGRLYVGTHHLCFSYLKIIKKKHIVMAWNEMSDINKINGKCIEIRTKNGMFILIYCSSKVNELFDSLMESWRRSIIFSEKLKQITKRQTNETIAKNSNDEGILKEEPKHVVTIHRFHKSANDLFMLVFSNNETIKQLFDNIGQKEVKTEGWQNEANGGKILYLSYKGVSSVIGMETRIEEKWEMRMNENGIMIAMVVSVFDIPYSSYFKIESLMKMRDEGEYCDIVVKLNVKFMKSTIWKNRIEQTTMKEYKNKYEEWMKLIGKMIGDSQFEETEKYNSIKQKSIDKEKVIYGMVIFITICIVCCLLFLLIKILH
;
A
#
# COMPACT_ATOMS: atom_id res chain seq x y z
N MET A 1 2.67 31.71 17.50
CA MET A 1 2.04 31.96 16.18
C MET A 1 0.77 31.11 16.13
N LYS A 2 -0.43 31.73 16.05
CA LYS A 2 -1.69 30.97 16.01
C LYS A 2 -1.71 30.10 14.75
N ILE A 3 -1.98 28.80 14.90
CA ILE A 3 -2.16 27.87 13.79
C ILE A 3 -3.40 28.35 13.00
N PRO A 4 -3.28 28.71 11.70
CA PRO A 4 -4.43 29.14 10.94
C PRO A 4 -5.36 27.96 10.68
N THR A 5 -6.64 28.15 10.94
CA THR A 5 -7.72 27.21 10.60
C THR A 5 -7.71 26.98 9.08
N ILE A 6 -7.48 25.74 8.68
CA ILE A 6 -7.60 25.30 7.28
C ILE A 6 -9.09 25.29 6.96
N SER A 7 -9.53 26.08 5.98
CA SER A 7 -10.91 26.01 5.47
C SER A 7 -11.20 24.57 5.00
N GLU A 8 -12.25 23.98 5.55
CA GLU A 8 -12.59 22.56 5.37
C GLU A 8 -13.21 22.25 3.99
N ASP A 9 -13.66 23.26 3.25
CA ASP A 9 -14.36 23.07 1.96
C ASP A 9 -13.50 23.50 0.76
N VAL A 10 -12.48 22.70 0.42
CA VAL A 10 -11.80 22.86 -0.87
C VAL A 10 -12.72 22.36 -1.97
N LYS A 11 -13.28 23.28 -2.75
CA LYS A 11 -14.12 22.95 -3.91
C LYS A 11 -13.25 22.41 -5.04
N TYR A 12 -13.37 21.12 -5.32
CA TYR A 12 -12.67 20.47 -6.43
C TYR A 12 -13.37 20.71 -7.77
N LEU A 13 -12.59 20.59 -8.86
CA LEU A 13 -13.12 20.53 -10.22
C LEU A 13 -14.02 19.29 -10.37
N ASN A 14 -14.96 19.31 -11.32
CA ASN A 14 -15.81 18.14 -11.55
C ASN A 14 -15.03 16.91 -12.07
N ASP A 15 -15.56 15.72 -11.80
CA ASP A 15 -14.91 14.44 -12.10
C ASP A 15 -14.54 14.26 -13.56
N LYS A 16 -15.41 14.68 -14.49
CA LYS A 16 -15.15 14.61 -15.94
C LYS A 16 -13.89 15.39 -16.31
N LYS A 17 -13.70 16.56 -15.71
CA LYS A 17 -12.54 17.43 -15.95
C LYS A 17 -11.31 16.88 -15.23
N ILE A 18 -11.44 16.39 -13.99
CA ILE A 18 -10.36 15.75 -13.24
C ILE A 18 -9.82 14.55 -14.01
N ASN A 19 -10.67 13.63 -14.46
CA ASN A 19 -10.26 12.46 -15.24
C ASN A 19 -9.52 12.84 -16.53
N LYS A 20 -9.96 13.92 -17.20
CA LYS A 20 -9.28 14.45 -18.39
C LYS A 20 -7.89 14.99 -18.06
N ILE A 21 -7.73 15.67 -16.92
CA ILE A 21 -6.44 16.23 -16.46
C ILE A 21 -5.51 15.10 -16.03
N ASN A 22 -5.98 14.17 -15.18
CA ASN A 22 -5.24 12.98 -14.75
C ASN A 22 -4.70 12.18 -15.95
N ARG A 23 -5.54 11.90 -16.96
CA ARG A 23 -5.10 11.22 -18.19
C ARG A 23 -4.07 12.04 -18.99
N LYS A 24 -4.23 13.37 -19.03
CA LYS A 24 -3.36 14.28 -19.79
C LYS A 24 -1.96 14.37 -19.18
N PHE A 25 -1.86 14.42 -17.86
CA PHE A 25 -0.60 14.57 -17.13
C PHE A 25 -0.03 13.26 -16.60
N LYS A 26 -0.76 12.14 -16.78
CA LYS A 26 -0.42 10.82 -16.23
C LYS A 26 -0.23 10.85 -14.70
N VAL A 27 -1.16 11.52 -14.01
CA VAL A 27 -1.21 11.62 -12.54
C VAL A 27 -2.57 11.10 -12.03
N SER A 28 -2.67 10.87 -10.72
CA SER A 28 -3.92 10.47 -10.05
C SER A 28 -4.15 11.35 -8.82
N GLU A 29 -4.76 12.51 -9.03
CA GLU A 29 -5.02 13.47 -7.96
C GLU A 29 -6.35 14.21 -8.17
N GLN A 30 -6.78 14.87 -7.09
CA GLN A 30 -7.86 15.83 -7.13
C GLN A 30 -7.29 17.20 -7.50
N PHE A 31 -8.05 17.98 -8.26
CA PHE A 31 -7.64 19.33 -8.68
C PHE A 31 -8.62 20.36 -8.14
N SER A 32 -8.12 21.36 -7.44
CA SER A 32 -8.95 22.42 -6.86
C SER A 32 -9.23 23.53 -7.87
N HIS A 33 -8.20 24.00 -8.57
CA HIS A 33 -8.29 25.18 -9.41
C HIS A 33 -7.64 25.00 -10.79
N GLU A 34 -8.13 25.78 -11.76
CA GLU A 34 -7.53 25.94 -13.08
C GLU A 34 -7.29 27.42 -13.36
N PHE A 35 -6.06 27.78 -13.74
CA PHE A 35 -5.67 29.15 -14.07
C PHE A 35 -5.15 29.23 -15.50
N LYS A 36 -5.48 30.33 -16.18
CA LYS A 36 -4.81 30.73 -17.43
C LYS A 36 -3.59 31.57 -17.06
N CYS A 37 -2.42 31.10 -17.44
CA CYS A 37 -1.15 31.78 -17.17
C CYS A 37 -0.10 31.38 -18.20
N ALA A 38 1.06 32.03 -18.18
CA ALA A 38 2.20 31.71 -19.01
C ALA A 38 3.41 31.36 -18.13
N LEU A 39 4.25 30.43 -18.60
CA LEU A 39 5.40 29.94 -17.85
C LEU A 39 6.71 30.40 -18.49
N ASN A 40 7.60 30.99 -17.68
CA ASN A 40 8.93 31.56 -17.99
C ASN A 40 8.95 32.68 -19.05
N SER A 41 7.94 32.79 -19.91
CA SER A 41 7.78 33.87 -20.89
C SER A 41 6.31 34.05 -21.26
N VAL A 42 5.94 35.22 -21.80
CA VAL A 42 4.58 35.52 -22.27
C VAL A 42 4.14 34.59 -23.41
N PHE A 43 5.08 34.06 -24.19
CA PHE A 43 4.83 33.11 -25.27
C PHE A 43 4.55 31.67 -24.79
N GLY A 44 4.67 31.41 -23.49
CA GLY A 44 4.35 30.13 -22.85
C GLY A 44 2.91 30.03 -22.36
N ALA A 45 1.94 30.70 -22.98
CA ALA A 45 0.56 30.75 -22.52
C ALA A 45 -0.09 29.35 -22.49
N GLY A 46 -0.76 29.06 -21.37
CA GLY A 46 -1.26 27.74 -21.06
C GLY A 46 -2.29 27.72 -19.94
N ARG A 47 -2.52 26.51 -19.44
CA ARG A 47 -3.40 26.22 -18.32
C ARG A 47 -2.61 25.52 -17.22
N LEU A 48 -2.69 26.09 -16.03
CA LEU A 48 -2.14 25.57 -14.80
C LEU A 48 -3.26 24.95 -13.98
N TYR A 49 -3.00 23.77 -13.42
CA TYR A 49 -3.91 23.01 -12.59
C TYR A 49 -3.25 22.77 -11.25
N VAL A 50 -3.94 23.16 -10.18
CA VAL A 50 -3.46 23.00 -8.81
C VAL A 50 -4.00 21.68 -8.27
N GLY A 51 -3.14 20.67 -8.24
CA GLY A 51 -3.43 19.32 -7.75
C GLY A 51 -3.12 19.16 -6.27
N THR A 52 -3.56 18.06 -5.66
CA THR A 52 -3.27 17.78 -4.25
C THR A 52 -1.80 17.46 -3.98
N HIS A 53 -1.08 16.88 -4.95
CA HIS A 53 0.33 16.50 -4.81
C HIS A 53 1.24 17.19 -5.83
N HIS A 54 0.69 17.58 -6.98
CA HIS A 54 1.44 18.21 -8.06
C HIS A 54 0.83 19.52 -8.54
N LEU A 55 1.70 20.37 -9.06
CA LEU A 55 1.37 21.48 -9.92
C LEU A 55 1.52 21.05 -11.38
N CYS A 56 0.42 21.05 -12.13
CA CYS A 56 0.39 20.56 -13.50
C CYS A 56 0.19 21.73 -14.48
N PHE A 57 1.10 21.92 -15.43
CA PHE A 57 1.02 23.00 -16.43
C PHE A 57 1.04 22.48 -17.85
N SER A 58 0.11 22.97 -18.68
CA SER A 58 0.08 22.66 -20.10
C SER A 58 0.04 23.93 -20.95
N TYR A 59 1.00 24.04 -21.86
CA TYR A 59 1.11 25.16 -22.79
C TYR A 59 1.38 24.68 -24.21
N LEU A 60 1.15 25.57 -25.18
CA LEU A 60 1.50 25.34 -26.57
C LEU A 60 2.90 25.92 -26.82
N LYS A 61 3.84 25.10 -27.31
CA LYS A 61 5.14 25.58 -27.78
C LYS A 61 5.22 25.42 -29.29
N ILE A 62 5.10 26.53 -30.02
CA ILE A 62 5.22 26.65 -31.48
C ILE A 62 4.17 25.80 -32.22
N ILE A 63 4.29 24.46 -32.22
CA ILE A 63 3.38 23.52 -32.91
C ILE A 63 2.91 22.36 -31.99
N LYS A 64 3.58 22.08 -30.86
CA LYS A 64 3.25 20.94 -29.98
C LYS A 64 2.89 21.39 -28.57
N LYS A 65 1.88 20.74 -27.97
CA LYS A 65 1.55 20.92 -26.55
C LYS A 65 2.65 20.30 -25.70
N LYS A 66 3.12 21.04 -24.69
CA LYS A 66 4.01 20.55 -23.65
C LYS A 66 3.27 20.46 -22.32
N HIS A 67 3.73 19.54 -21.48
CA HIS A 67 3.19 19.28 -20.15
C HIS A 67 4.35 19.30 -19.15
N ILE A 68 4.14 20.01 -18.04
CA ILE A 68 5.06 20.07 -16.91
C ILE A 68 4.27 19.59 -15.70
N VAL A 69 4.87 18.73 -14.90
CA VAL A 69 4.35 18.26 -13.63
C VAL A 69 5.46 18.50 -12.62
N MET A 70 5.14 19.19 -11.52
CA MET A 70 6.07 19.46 -10.43
C MET A 70 5.45 19.03 -9.12
N ALA A 71 6.19 18.27 -8.32
CA ALA A 71 5.69 17.88 -7.02
C ALA A 71 5.84 19.02 -6.00
N TRP A 72 4.85 19.21 -5.13
CA TRP A 72 4.92 20.26 -4.11
C TRP A 72 6.13 20.10 -3.17
N ASN A 73 6.58 18.86 -2.94
CA ASN A 73 7.72 18.55 -2.09
C ASN A 73 9.08 18.91 -2.72
N GLU A 74 9.14 19.20 -4.03
CA GLU A 74 10.33 19.69 -4.72
C GLU A 74 10.50 21.20 -4.57
N MET A 75 9.43 21.91 -4.21
CA MET A 75 9.43 23.37 -4.04
C MET A 75 10.10 23.75 -2.72
N SER A 76 10.94 24.77 -2.78
CA SER A 76 11.57 25.40 -1.62
C SER A 76 10.92 26.74 -1.28
N ASP A 77 10.40 27.46 -2.28
CA ASP A 77 9.80 28.77 -2.09
C ASP A 77 8.77 29.11 -3.17
N ILE A 78 7.77 29.91 -2.81
CA ILE A 78 6.76 30.47 -3.73
C ILE A 78 6.59 31.95 -3.38
N ASN A 79 7.09 32.82 -4.26
CA ASN A 79 7.11 34.26 -4.05
C ASN A 79 6.28 35.00 -5.09
N LYS A 80 5.41 35.90 -4.64
CA LYS A 80 4.76 36.84 -5.53
C LYS A 80 5.72 38.00 -5.82
N ILE A 81 6.29 38.01 -7.03
CA ILE A 81 7.27 39.03 -7.44
C ILE A 81 6.60 40.38 -7.65
N ASN A 82 5.43 40.40 -8.29
CA ASN A 82 4.63 41.62 -8.48
C ASN A 82 3.16 41.28 -8.73
N GLY A 83 2.36 42.28 -9.14
CA GLY A 83 0.93 42.11 -9.43
C GLY A 83 0.59 41.17 -10.59
N LYS A 84 1.58 40.63 -11.32
CA LYS A 84 1.40 39.75 -12.50
C LYS A 84 2.27 38.50 -12.49
N CYS A 85 3.23 38.38 -11.58
CA CYS A 85 4.28 37.36 -11.64
C CYS A 85 4.47 36.66 -10.29
N ILE A 86 4.55 35.34 -10.33
CA ILE A 86 4.87 34.47 -9.19
C ILE A 86 6.12 33.66 -9.56
N GLU A 87 7.12 33.65 -8.70
CA GLU A 87 8.28 32.78 -8.77
C GLU A 87 8.04 31.53 -7.92
N ILE A 88 8.32 30.36 -8.47
CA ILE A 88 8.45 29.11 -7.72
C ILE A 88 9.90 28.68 -7.77
N ARG A 89 10.54 28.56 -6.62
CA ARG A 89 11.89 28.00 -6.48
C ARG A 89 11.81 26.57 -6.02
N THR A 90 12.71 25.74 -6.52
CA THR A 90 12.85 24.34 -6.18
C THR A 90 14.11 24.10 -5.36
N LYS A 91 14.13 23.00 -4.60
CA LYS A 91 15.22 22.63 -3.68
C LYS A 91 16.56 22.41 -4.37
N ASN A 92 16.56 22.07 -5.66
CA ASN A 92 17.79 21.90 -6.44
C ASN A 92 18.33 23.23 -7.02
N GLY A 93 17.74 24.36 -6.66
CA GLY A 93 18.18 25.70 -7.09
C GLY A 93 17.53 26.19 -8.40
N MET A 94 16.68 25.40 -9.06
CA MET A 94 15.94 25.89 -10.24
C MET A 94 14.76 26.78 -9.84
N PHE A 95 14.39 27.73 -10.69
CA PHE A 95 13.19 28.55 -10.51
C PHE A 95 12.32 28.60 -11.78
N ILE A 96 11.03 28.85 -11.58
CA ILE A 96 10.03 29.00 -12.62
C ILE A 96 9.24 30.28 -12.37
N LEU A 97 8.98 31.04 -13.43
CA LEU A 97 8.13 32.24 -13.38
C LEU A 97 6.75 31.92 -13.96
N ILE A 98 5.71 32.29 -13.23
CA ILE A 98 4.31 32.16 -13.65
C ILE A 98 3.72 33.55 -13.82
N TYR A 99 3.38 33.88 -15.05
CA TYR A 99 2.74 35.14 -15.42
C TYR A 99 1.22 34.96 -15.53
N CYS A 100 0.45 35.67 -14.71
CA CYS A 100 -1.00 35.68 -14.75
C CYS A 100 -1.50 37.14 -14.80
N SER A 101 -2.50 37.45 -15.63
CA SER A 101 -2.91 38.84 -15.87
C SER A 101 -4.12 39.28 -15.03
N SER A 102 -4.98 38.35 -14.60
CA SER A 102 -6.29 38.71 -14.00
C SER A 102 -6.58 38.09 -12.64
N LYS A 103 -5.89 37.00 -12.26
CA LYS A 103 -6.18 36.22 -11.04
C LYS A 103 -4.92 35.88 -10.24
N VAL A 104 -3.95 36.79 -10.19
CA VAL A 104 -2.64 36.52 -9.58
C VAL A 104 -2.75 36.28 -8.08
N ASN A 105 -3.62 37.02 -7.39
CA ASN A 105 -3.86 36.82 -5.96
C ASN A 105 -4.47 35.45 -5.69
N GLU A 106 -5.58 35.13 -6.35
CA GLU A 106 -6.26 33.83 -6.24
C GLU A 106 -5.33 32.66 -6.60
N LEU A 107 -4.50 32.82 -7.64
CA LEU A 107 -3.49 31.85 -8.01
C LEU A 107 -2.44 31.70 -6.90
N PHE A 108 -1.88 32.81 -6.40
CA PHE A 108 -0.88 32.78 -5.34
C PHE A 108 -1.43 32.13 -4.07
N ASP A 109 -2.65 32.48 -3.66
CA ASP A 109 -3.30 31.91 -2.49
C ASP A 109 -3.52 30.40 -2.68
N SER A 110 -3.99 29.97 -3.86
CA SER A 110 -4.19 28.55 -4.18
C SER A 110 -2.88 27.74 -4.18
N LEU A 111 -1.80 28.33 -4.69
CA LEU A 111 -0.46 27.73 -4.67
C LEU A 111 0.07 27.62 -3.23
N MET A 112 0.01 28.71 -2.47
CA MET A 112 0.48 28.76 -1.09
C MET A 112 -0.30 27.81 -0.18
N GLU A 113 -1.61 27.72 -0.36
CA GLU A 113 -2.46 26.80 0.39
C GLU A 113 -2.10 25.34 0.10
N SER A 114 -1.99 24.97 -1.18
CA SER A 114 -1.65 23.60 -1.60
C SER A 114 -0.23 23.20 -1.18
N TRP A 115 0.73 24.12 -1.32
CA TRP A 115 2.10 23.91 -0.89
C TRP A 115 2.21 23.79 0.64
N ARG A 116 1.56 24.65 1.42
CA ARG A 116 1.48 24.53 2.89
C ARG A 116 0.84 23.22 3.32
N ARG A 117 -0.27 22.82 2.69
CA ARG A 117 -0.91 21.51 2.94
C ARG A 117 0.07 20.37 2.67
N SER A 118 0.88 20.45 1.61
CA SER A 118 1.91 19.45 1.31
C SER A 118 3.04 19.40 2.35
N ILE A 119 3.46 20.56 2.89
CA ILE A 119 4.46 20.64 3.96
C ILE A 119 3.90 20.05 5.24
N ILE A 120 2.70 20.47 5.65
CA ILE A 120 2.02 19.94 6.83
C ILE A 120 1.77 18.43 6.68
N PHE A 121 1.39 17.96 5.50
CA PHE A 121 1.24 16.54 5.22
C PHE A 121 2.58 15.81 5.32
N SER A 122 3.65 16.36 4.75
CA SER A 122 5.00 15.79 4.85
C SER A 122 5.53 15.80 6.29
N GLU A 123 5.27 16.86 7.07
CA GLU A 123 5.64 16.96 8.47
C GLU A 123 4.81 16.03 9.34
N LYS A 124 3.51 15.90 9.08
CA LYS A 124 2.66 14.89 9.73
C LYS A 124 3.13 13.49 9.38
N LEU A 125 3.50 13.22 8.13
CA LEU A 125 4.13 11.96 7.74
C LEU A 125 5.45 11.74 8.49
N LYS A 126 6.34 12.74 8.54
CA LYS A 126 7.59 12.66 9.30
C LYS A 126 7.37 12.50 10.80
N GLN A 127 6.33 13.11 11.38
CA GLN A 127 5.96 12.96 12.79
C GLN A 127 5.28 11.62 13.06
N ILE A 128 4.50 11.07 12.12
CA ILE A 128 3.96 9.71 12.18
C ILE A 128 5.11 8.71 12.08
N THR A 129 6.05 8.92 11.15
CA THR A 129 7.26 8.10 11.02
C THR A 129 8.13 8.22 12.27
N LYS A 130 8.35 9.43 12.81
CA LYS A 130 9.17 9.66 14.02
C LYS A 130 8.47 9.21 15.31
N ARG A 131 7.13 9.27 15.39
CA ARG A 131 6.34 8.64 16.47
C ARG A 131 6.38 7.13 16.33
N GLN A 132 6.36 6.57 15.12
CA GLN A 132 6.60 5.15 14.90
C GLN A 132 8.03 4.77 15.31
N THR A 133 9.06 5.58 15.00
CA THR A 133 10.45 5.35 15.45
C THR A 133 10.61 5.51 16.96
N ASN A 134 9.96 6.51 17.59
CA ASN A 134 10.08 6.76 19.03
C ASN A 134 9.18 5.83 19.88
N GLU A 135 8.02 5.38 19.37
CA GLU A 135 7.25 4.27 19.95
C GLU A 135 8.01 2.95 19.84
N THR A 136 8.90 2.80 18.84
CA THR A 136 9.83 1.65 18.73
C THR A 136 10.93 1.70 19.81
N ILE A 137 11.30 2.89 20.31
CA ILE A 137 12.35 3.04 21.33
C ILE A 137 11.78 3.00 22.76
N ALA A 138 10.51 3.42 22.96
CA ALA A 138 9.88 3.48 24.29
C ALA A 138 9.05 2.24 24.68
N LYS A 139 8.89 1.24 23.79
CA LYS A 139 8.19 -0.02 24.08
C LYS A 139 9.13 -1.23 24.11
N ASN A 140 10.25 -1.11 24.81
CA ASN A 140 11.00 -2.29 25.27
C ASN A 140 10.40 -2.79 26.59
N SER A 141 9.21 -3.39 26.51
CA SER A 141 8.68 -4.38 27.46
C SER A 141 7.29 -4.82 26.99
N ASN A 142 7.24 -5.56 25.90
CA ASN A 142 6.31 -6.68 25.67
C ASN A 142 6.59 -7.26 24.28
N ASP A 143 6.57 -8.59 24.20
CA ASP A 143 6.83 -9.45 23.06
C ASP A 143 5.79 -9.30 21.91
N GLU A 144 5.48 -8.07 21.48
CA GLU A 144 4.60 -7.82 20.35
C GLU A 144 5.43 -7.79 19.06
N GLY A 145 5.26 -8.82 18.21
CA GLY A 145 5.83 -8.82 16.85
C GLY A 145 5.29 -7.72 15.95
N ILE A 146 5.82 -7.62 14.73
CA ILE A 146 5.43 -6.61 13.74
C ILE A 146 3.94 -6.67 13.38
N LEU A 147 3.28 -7.80 13.67
CA LEU A 147 1.84 -7.98 13.58
C LEU A 147 1.21 -7.81 14.97
N LYS A 148 0.27 -6.88 15.08
CA LYS A 148 -0.52 -6.68 16.31
C LYS A 148 -1.56 -7.77 16.54
N GLU A 149 -2.04 -8.39 15.46
CA GLU A 149 -3.05 -9.45 15.48
C GLU A 149 -2.69 -10.51 14.44
N GLU A 150 -3.00 -11.77 14.74
CA GLU A 150 -2.80 -12.86 13.77
C GLU A 150 -3.75 -12.72 12.57
N PRO A 151 -3.23 -12.77 11.32
CA PRO A 151 -4.06 -12.79 10.13
C PRO A 151 -5.05 -13.96 10.12
N LYS A 152 -6.27 -13.74 9.61
CA LYS A 152 -7.38 -14.70 9.77
C LYS A 152 -7.62 -15.55 8.53
N HIS A 153 -7.37 -15.02 7.34
CA HIS A 153 -7.71 -15.72 6.10
C HIS A 153 -6.56 -16.63 5.65
N VAL A 154 -6.73 -17.95 5.81
CA VAL A 154 -5.84 -18.92 5.18
C VAL A 154 -5.92 -18.75 3.66
N VAL A 155 -4.79 -18.46 3.03
CA VAL A 155 -4.68 -18.25 1.58
C VAL A 155 -4.02 -19.41 0.87
N THR A 156 -3.11 -20.13 1.54
CA THR A 156 -2.56 -21.37 1.02
C THR A 156 -2.05 -22.28 2.14
N ILE A 157 -2.03 -23.59 1.85
CA ILE A 157 -1.46 -24.65 2.67
C ILE A 157 -0.66 -25.55 1.75
N HIS A 158 0.62 -25.78 2.07
CA HIS A 158 1.47 -26.72 1.33
C HIS A 158 2.26 -27.60 2.27
N ARG A 159 2.61 -28.78 1.77
CA ARG A 159 3.48 -29.74 2.45
C ARG A 159 4.71 -30.02 1.59
N PHE A 160 5.87 -29.98 2.22
CA PHE A 160 7.16 -30.30 1.60
C PHE A 160 7.82 -31.45 2.34
N HIS A 161 8.52 -32.32 1.61
CA HIS A 161 9.32 -33.40 2.18
C HIS A 161 10.70 -32.90 2.62
N LYS A 162 10.69 -31.98 3.59
CA LYS A 162 11.83 -31.33 4.25
C LYS A 162 11.42 -30.92 5.66
N SER A 163 12.39 -30.77 6.57
CA SER A 163 12.14 -30.08 7.84
C SER A 163 11.89 -28.58 7.62
N ALA A 164 11.19 -27.94 8.54
CA ALA A 164 10.94 -26.50 8.56
C ALA A 164 12.24 -25.70 8.59
N ASN A 165 13.24 -26.17 9.33
CA ASN A 165 14.56 -25.56 9.38
C ASN A 165 15.28 -25.64 8.03
N ASP A 166 15.33 -26.81 7.40
CA ASP A 166 15.99 -26.96 6.10
C ASP A 166 15.30 -26.12 5.03
N LEU A 167 13.96 -26.12 5.05
CA LEU A 167 13.16 -25.31 4.14
C LEU A 167 13.44 -23.81 4.31
N PHE A 168 13.52 -23.34 5.55
CA PHE A 168 13.91 -21.96 5.84
C PHE A 168 15.32 -21.66 5.35
N MET A 169 16.28 -22.54 5.64
CA MET A 169 17.68 -22.33 5.26
C MET A 169 17.87 -22.30 3.74
N LEU A 170 17.23 -23.21 3.00
CA LEU A 170 17.34 -23.29 1.54
C LEU A 170 16.67 -22.12 0.82
N VAL A 171 15.52 -21.65 1.33
CA VAL A 171 14.66 -20.70 0.62
C VAL A 171 14.76 -19.30 1.17
N PHE A 172 14.55 -19.15 2.48
CA PHE A 172 14.30 -17.85 3.09
C PHE A 172 15.54 -17.25 3.74
N SER A 173 16.59 -18.02 4.03
CA SER A 173 17.81 -17.47 4.63
C SER A 173 18.73 -16.76 3.62
N ASN A 174 18.59 -17.07 2.33
CA ASN A 174 19.45 -16.61 1.25
C ASN A 174 18.78 -15.47 0.45
N ASN A 175 19.50 -14.35 0.29
CA ASN A 175 19.01 -13.16 -0.40
C ASN A 175 18.75 -13.40 -1.89
N GLU A 176 19.58 -14.19 -2.55
CA GLU A 176 19.46 -14.51 -3.97
C GLU A 176 18.24 -15.39 -4.20
N THR A 177 17.98 -16.38 -3.34
CA THR A 177 16.78 -17.22 -3.44
C THR A 177 15.51 -16.39 -3.19
N ILE A 178 15.52 -15.48 -2.21
CA ILE A 178 14.40 -14.54 -2.00
C ILE A 178 14.19 -13.69 -3.26
N LYS A 179 15.24 -13.08 -3.83
CA LYS A 179 15.12 -12.27 -5.06
C LYS A 179 14.54 -13.10 -6.21
N GLN A 180 15.00 -14.34 -6.40
CA GLN A 180 14.48 -15.25 -7.42
C GLN A 180 12.98 -15.53 -7.24
N LEU A 181 12.47 -15.66 -6.01
CA LEU A 181 11.03 -15.82 -5.79
C LEU A 181 10.22 -14.62 -6.31
N PHE A 182 10.75 -13.41 -6.15
CA PHE A 182 10.11 -12.18 -6.62
C PHE A 182 10.28 -11.98 -8.14
N ASP A 183 11.46 -12.25 -8.68
CA ASP A 183 11.75 -12.13 -10.12
C ASP A 183 10.89 -13.11 -10.95
N ASN A 184 10.74 -14.35 -10.48
CA ASN A 184 9.94 -15.38 -11.15
C ASN A 184 8.44 -15.06 -11.22
N ILE A 185 7.92 -14.23 -10.32
CA ILE A 185 6.54 -13.73 -10.37
C ILE A 185 6.43 -12.35 -11.04
N GLY A 186 7.47 -11.93 -11.75
CA GLY A 186 7.47 -10.72 -12.58
C GLY A 186 7.68 -9.41 -11.81
N GLN A 187 8.10 -9.45 -10.55
CA GLN A 187 8.54 -8.24 -9.84
C GLN A 187 9.91 -7.79 -10.38
N LYS A 188 10.22 -6.50 -10.23
CA LYS A 188 11.44 -5.90 -10.76
C LYS A 188 12.19 -5.14 -9.68
N GLU A 189 13.49 -4.96 -9.91
CA GLU A 189 14.36 -4.12 -9.06
C GLU A 189 14.32 -4.52 -7.58
N VAL A 190 14.32 -5.83 -7.30
CA VAL A 190 14.26 -6.36 -5.93
C VAL A 190 15.55 -6.04 -5.18
N LYS A 191 15.41 -5.32 -4.06
CA LYS A 191 16.49 -4.92 -3.17
C LYS A 191 16.22 -5.42 -1.77
N THR A 192 17.22 -6.03 -1.16
CA THR A 192 17.24 -6.43 0.25
C THR A 192 18.67 -6.48 0.76
N GLU A 193 18.84 -6.17 2.04
CA GLU A 193 20.11 -6.32 2.77
C GLU A 193 20.20 -7.66 3.51
N GLY A 194 19.16 -8.49 3.42
CA GLY A 194 19.06 -9.76 4.14
C GLY A 194 18.58 -9.61 5.58
N TRP A 195 18.67 -10.71 6.32
CA TRP A 195 18.21 -10.79 7.71
C TRP A 195 19.16 -10.08 8.67
N GLN A 196 18.61 -9.18 9.47
CA GLN A 196 19.28 -8.47 10.55
C GLN A 196 18.75 -8.99 11.90
N ASN A 197 19.61 -9.11 12.91
CA ASN A 197 19.20 -9.56 14.24
C ASN A 197 18.51 -8.43 15.01
N GLU A 198 17.43 -8.75 15.72
CA GLU A 198 16.76 -7.83 16.65
C GLU A 198 17.14 -8.15 18.10
N ALA A 199 17.00 -7.14 18.97
CA ALA A 199 17.32 -7.26 20.40
C ALA A 199 16.46 -8.31 21.13
N ASN A 200 15.28 -8.64 20.61
CA ASN A 200 14.36 -9.64 21.16
C ASN A 200 14.63 -11.09 20.66
N GLY A 201 15.73 -11.33 19.93
CA GLY A 201 16.06 -12.65 19.39
C GLY A 201 15.33 -13.01 18.09
N GLY A 202 14.45 -12.14 17.58
CA GLY A 202 13.91 -12.24 16.23
C GLY A 202 14.91 -11.81 15.16
N LYS A 203 14.57 -12.06 13.89
CA LYS A 203 15.29 -11.50 12.75
C LYS A 203 14.35 -10.67 11.89
N ILE A 204 14.83 -9.55 11.35
CA ILE A 204 14.06 -8.69 10.46
C ILE A 204 14.73 -8.60 9.10
N LEU A 205 13.92 -8.58 8.05
CA LEU A 205 14.38 -8.40 6.67
C LEU A 205 13.52 -7.33 6.00
N TYR A 206 14.19 -6.41 5.29
CA TYR A 206 13.54 -5.35 4.53
C TYR A 206 13.70 -5.61 3.04
N LEU A 207 12.60 -5.44 2.31
CA LEU A 207 12.54 -5.59 0.85
C LEU A 207 11.96 -4.32 0.23
N SER A 208 12.50 -3.93 -0.91
CA SER A 208 11.86 -2.96 -1.80
C SER A 208 11.95 -3.43 -3.25
N TYR A 209 10.86 -3.28 -4.00
CA TYR A 209 10.79 -3.70 -5.39
C TYR A 209 9.67 -2.95 -6.13
N LYS A 210 9.60 -3.12 -7.45
CA LYS A 210 8.52 -2.63 -8.30
C LYS A 210 7.63 -3.78 -8.73
N GLY A 211 6.32 -3.57 -8.63
CA GLY A 211 5.29 -4.49 -9.07
C GLY A 211 4.21 -3.81 -9.89
N VAL A 212 3.18 -4.56 -10.26
CA VAL A 212 1.98 -4.03 -10.93
C VAL A 212 0.78 -4.25 -10.03
N SER A 213 0.10 -3.16 -9.65
CA SER A 213 -1.07 -3.26 -8.78
C SER A 213 -2.23 -3.91 -9.53
N SER A 214 -2.78 -5.02 -9.03
CA SER A 214 -3.95 -5.66 -9.66
C SER A 214 -5.22 -4.82 -9.60
N VAL A 215 -5.28 -3.83 -8.69
CA VAL A 215 -6.45 -2.95 -8.52
C VAL A 215 -6.62 -2.01 -9.71
N ILE A 216 -5.51 -1.52 -10.27
CA ILE A 216 -5.48 -0.44 -11.26
C ILE A 216 -4.58 -0.70 -12.48
N GLY A 217 -3.79 -1.78 -12.48
CA GLY A 217 -2.91 -2.17 -13.58
C GLY A 217 -1.68 -1.28 -13.80
N MET A 218 -1.28 -0.48 -12.80
CA MET A 218 -0.14 0.43 -12.90
C MET A 218 1.07 -0.11 -12.14
N GLU A 219 2.26 0.25 -12.62
CA GLU A 219 3.49 0.02 -11.87
C GLU A 219 3.44 0.75 -10.52
N THR A 220 3.86 0.06 -9.47
CA THR A 220 3.81 0.52 -8.08
C THR A 220 5.11 0.13 -7.39
N ARG A 221 5.60 1.02 -6.52
CA ARG A 221 6.66 0.67 -5.58
C ARG A 221 6.07 -0.05 -4.38
N ILE A 222 6.74 -1.12 -3.96
CA ILE A 222 6.34 -1.95 -2.83
C ILE A 222 7.50 -2.05 -1.85
N GLU A 223 7.18 -1.92 -0.56
CA GLU A 223 8.12 -2.16 0.54
C GLU A 223 7.53 -3.24 1.45
N GLU A 224 8.31 -4.28 1.74
CA GLU A 224 7.93 -5.33 2.69
C GLU A 224 8.89 -5.33 3.89
N LYS A 225 8.32 -5.51 5.08
CA LYS A 225 9.06 -5.79 6.32
C LYS A 225 8.70 -7.20 6.77
N TRP A 226 9.70 -8.06 6.89
CA TRP A 226 9.55 -9.43 7.38
C TRP A 226 10.14 -9.53 8.78
N GLU A 227 9.50 -10.32 9.64
CA GLU A 227 10.04 -10.71 10.94
C GLU A 227 9.96 -12.23 11.06
N MET A 228 11.10 -12.87 11.28
CA MET A 228 11.20 -14.29 11.56
C MET A 228 11.35 -14.51 13.07
N ARG A 229 10.59 -15.47 13.57
CA ARG A 229 10.74 -16.02 14.92
C ARG A 229 10.68 -17.54 14.86
N MET A 230 11.37 -18.18 15.78
CA MET A 230 11.32 -19.62 15.99
C MET A 230 10.81 -19.89 17.40
N ASN A 231 9.90 -20.84 17.53
CA ASN A 231 9.45 -21.33 18.82
C ASN A 231 9.26 -22.85 18.77
N GLU A 232 8.76 -23.43 19.88
CA GLU A 232 8.45 -24.86 19.98
C GLU A 232 7.46 -25.36 18.90
N ASN A 233 6.67 -24.46 18.32
CA ASN A 233 5.66 -24.77 17.31
C ASN A 233 6.18 -24.59 15.87
N GLY A 234 7.48 -24.38 15.68
CA GLY A 234 8.14 -24.24 14.38
C GLY A 234 8.62 -22.82 14.06
N ILE A 235 8.75 -22.53 12.76
CA ILE A 235 9.25 -21.24 12.26
C ILE A 235 8.07 -20.39 11.80
N MET A 236 8.06 -19.12 12.19
CA MET A 236 7.08 -18.14 11.79
C MET A 236 7.74 -16.98 11.06
N ILE A 237 7.19 -16.59 9.91
CA ILE A 237 7.57 -15.37 9.20
C ILE A 237 6.33 -14.47 9.09
N ALA A 238 6.33 -13.40 9.87
CA ALA A 238 5.37 -12.31 9.76
C ALA A 238 5.82 -11.35 8.65
N MET A 239 4.88 -10.86 7.84
CA MET A 239 5.17 -9.97 6.71
C MET A 239 4.18 -8.81 6.70
N VAL A 240 4.70 -7.58 6.65
CA VAL A 240 3.91 -6.36 6.50
C VAL A 240 4.31 -5.67 5.21
N VAL A 241 3.36 -5.53 4.29
CA VAL A 241 3.58 -4.93 2.97
C VAL A 241 2.89 -3.58 2.86
N SER A 242 3.65 -2.61 2.36
CA SER A 242 3.18 -1.27 2.01
C SER A 242 3.32 -1.07 0.51
N VAL A 243 2.21 -0.70 -0.13
CA VAL A 243 2.12 -0.35 -1.56
C VAL A 243 2.10 1.16 -1.70
N PHE A 244 2.78 1.70 -2.71
CA PHE A 244 2.88 3.14 -2.94
C PHE A 244 2.40 3.52 -4.35
N ASP A 245 2.27 4.81 -4.61
CA ASP A 245 2.00 5.34 -5.95
C ASP A 245 0.66 4.88 -6.57
N ILE A 246 -0.24 4.34 -5.73
CA ILE A 246 -1.60 3.92 -6.09
C ILE A 246 -2.65 4.62 -5.21
N PRO A 247 -3.89 4.80 -5.70
CA PRO A 247 -4.98 5.33 -4.89
C PRO A 247 -5.18 4.50 -3.62
N TYR A 248 -5.44 5.18 -2.50
CA TYR A 248 -5.65 4.57 -1.19
C TYR A 248 -4.46 3.77 -0.62
N SER A 249 -3.27 3.83 -1.22
CA SER A 249 -2.03 3.23 -0.68
C SER A 249 -1.81 3.50 0.82
N SER A 250 -2.11 4.73 1.28
CA SER A 250 -1.97 5.11 2.70
C SER A 250 -3.13 4.68 3.62
N TYR A 251 -4.13 3.97 3.09
CA TYR A 251 -5.34 3.60 3.82
C TYR A 251 -5.27 2.18 4.37
N PHE A 252 -4.41 1.33 3.80
CA PHE A 252 -4.31 -0.06 4.20
C PHE A 252 -2.88 -0.58 4.15
N LYS A 253 -2.67 -1.72 4.81
CA LYS A 253 -1.47 -2.54 4.69
C LYS A 253 -1.90 -3.98 4.43
N ILE A 254 -1.02 -4.75 3.80
CA ILE A 254 -1.20 -6.20 3.68
C ILE A 254 -0.39 -6.85 4.80
N GLU A 255 -1.04 -7.65 5.64
CA GLU A 255 -0.42 -8.35 6.76
C GLU A 255 -0.53 -9.86 6.52
N SER A 256 0.61 -10.56 6.39
CA SER A 256 0.66 -12.01 6.19
C SER A 256 1.44 -12.69 7.32
N LEU A 257 1.06 -13.93 7.64
CA LEU A 257 1.79 -14.79 8.58
C LEU A 257 1.96 -16.16 7.95
N MET A 258 3.21 -16.54 7.71
CA MET A 258 3.61 -17.86 7.25
C MET A 258 4.10 -18.67 8.45
N LYS A 259 3.51 -19.85 8.67
CA LYS A 259 3.92 -20.80 9.71
C LYS A 259 4.43 -22.06 9.04
N MET A 260 5.62 -22.50 9.41
CA MET A 260 6.26 -23.74 8.98
C MET A 260 6.37 -24.66 10.19
N ARG A 261 5.79 -25.87 10.10
CA ARG A 261 5.77 -26.84 11.19
C ARG A 261 6.16 -28.22 10.71
N ASP A 262 7.00 -28.89 11.48
CA ASP A 262 7.35 -30.27 11.21
C ASP A 262 6.18 -31.21 11.57
N GLU A 263 5.92 -32.16 10.69
CA GLU A 263 4.99 -33.28 10.86
C GLU A 263 5.66 -34.55 10.34
N GLY A 264 6.43 -35.21 11.21
CA GLY A 264 7.28 -36.35 10.82
C GLY A 264 8.45 -35.88 9.93
N GLU A 265 8.58 -36.47 8.74
CA GLU A 265 9.61 -36.11 7.75
C GLU A 265 9.20 -34.92 6.85
N TYR A 266 8.01 -34.36 7.09
CA TYR A 266 7.44 -33.30 6.27
C TYR A 266 7.37 -31.97 7.03
N CYS A 267 7.31 -30.88 6.29
CA CYS A 267 6.99 -29.55 6.79
C CYS A 267 5.69 -29.05 6.17
N ASP A 268 4.71 -28.74 7.02
CA ASP A 268 3.50 -28.02 6.64
C ASP A 268 3.74 -26.51 6.68
N ILE A 269 3.57 -25.84 5.54
CA ILE A 269 3.45 -24.39 5.43
C ILE A 269 1.98 -23.99 5.42
N VAL A 270 1.60 -23.09 6.32
CA VAL A 270 0.30 -22.40 6.29
C VAL A 270 0.54 -20.91 6.18
N VAL A 271 -0.05 -20.27 5.17
CA VAL A 271 -0.03 -18.81 5.02
C VAL A 271 -1.41 -18.24 5.29
N LYS A 272 -1.47 -17.30 6.25
CA LYS A 272 -2.66 -16.49 6.53
C LYS A 272 -2.43 -15.04 6.11
N LEU A 273 -3.50 -14.36 5.71
CA LEU A 273 -3.46 -13.01 5.18
C LEU A 273 -4.63 -12.16 5.69
N ASN A 274 -4.39 -10.87 5.92
CA ASN A 274 -5.40 -9.84 6.14
C ASN A 274 -5.05 -8.59 5.33
N VAL A 275 -6.08 -7.86 4.87
CA VAL A 275 -5.93 -6.48 4.39
C VAL A 275 -6.38 -5.54 5.49
N LYS A 276 -5.43 -4.91 6.18
CA LYS A 276 -5.72 -4.09 7.35
C LYS A 276 -5.92 -2.63 6.97
N PHE A 277 -7.15 -2.15 7.11
CA PHE A 277 -7.50 -0.76 6.86
C PHE A 277 -7.21 0.11 8.09
N MET A 278 -6.34 1.10 7.90
CA MET A 278 -6.00 2.13 8.87
C MET A 278 -6.92 3.36 8.76
N LYS A 279 -7.64 3.50 7.64
CA LYS A 279 -8.59 4.59 7.34
C LYS A 279 -9.82 4.03 6.64
N SER A 280 -10.97 4.68 6.82
CA SER A 280 -12.19 4.32 6.10
C SER A 280 -12.09 4.67 4.62
N THR A 281 -12.66 3.83 3.76
CA THR A 281 -12.79 4.10 2.32
C THR A 281 -14.00 3.37 1.77
N ILE A 282 -14.70 4.00 0.83
CA ILE A 282 -15.79 3.38 0.07
C ILE A 282 -15.32 2.22 -0.83
N TRP A 283 -14.01 2.13 -1.12
CA TRP A 283 -13.44 1.08 -1.97
C TRP A 283 -12.93 -0.13 -1.18
N LYS A 284 -13.23 -0.20 0.13
CA LYS A 284 -12.73 -1.23 1.04
C LYS A 284 -12.89 -2.65 0.47
N ASN A 285 -14.12 -3.02 0.12
CA ASN A 285 -14.44 -4.36 -0.38
C ASN A 285 -13.68 -4.70 -1.67
N ARG A 286 -13.58 -3.76 -2.61
CA ARG A 286 -12.88 -3.98 -3.88
C ARG A 286 -11.37 -4.16 -3.65
N ILE A 287 -10.77 -3.29 -2.84
CA ILE A 287 -9.34 -3.37 -2.49
C ILE A 287 -9.08 -4.72 -1.80
N GLU A 288 -9.91 -5.08 -0.83
CA GLU A 288 -9.76 -6.33 -0.07
C GLU A 288 -9.86 -7.57 -0.97
N GLN A 289 -10.90 -7.66 -1.82
CA GLN A 289 -11.08 -8.80 -2.73
C GLN A 289 -9.96 -8.94 -3.76
N THR A 290 -9.57 -7.84 -4.41
CA THR A 290 -8.51 -7.85 -5.43
C THR A 290 -7.15 -8.18 -4.82
N THR A 291 -6.80 -7.57 -3.69
CA THR A 291 -5.56 -7.82 -2.96
C THR A 291 -5.51 -9.26 -2.44
N MET A 292 -6.59 -9.76 -1.85
CA MET A 292 -6.67 -11.14 -1.36
C MET A 292 -6.44 -12.15 -2.48
N LYS A 293 -7.07 -11.93 -3.65
CA LYS A 293 -6.87 -12.77 -4.84
C LYS A 293 -5.44 -12.71 -5.35
N GLU A 294 -4.87 -11.51 -5.48
CA GLU A 294 -3.49 -11.30 -5.93
C GLU A 294 -2.48 -12.02 -5.04
N TYR A 295 -2.57 -11.83 -3.72
CA TYR A 295 -1.64 -12.43 -2.77
C TYR A 295 -1.84 -13.92 -2.61
N LYS A 296 -3.08 -14.43 -2.71
CA LYS A 296 -3.32 -15.86 -2.79
C LYS A 296 -2.56 -16.48 -3.96
N ASN A 297 -2.72 -15.92 -5.16
CA ASN A 297 -2.00 -16.39 -6.35
C ASN A 297 -0.48 -16.26 -6.18
N LYS A 298 0.00 -15.16 -5.56
CA LYS A 298 1.42 -14.97 -5.23
C LYS A 298 1.96 -16.14 -4.41
N TYR A 299 1.28 -16.45 -3.30
CA TYR A 299 1.74 -17.51 -2.41
C TYR A 299 1.62 -18.89 -3.04
N GLU A 300 0.56 -19.19 -3.79
CA GLU A 300 0.43 -20.45 -4.53
C GLU A 300 1.59 -20.65 -5.54
N GLU A 301 1.95 -19.59 -6.28
CA GLU A 301 3.08 -19.66 -7.21
C GLU A 301 4.41 -19.80 -6.48
N TRP A 302 4.60 -19.09 -5.36
CA TRP A 302 5.79 -19.28 -4.52
C TRP A 302 5.95 -20.71 -4.05
N MET A 303 4.88 -21.39 -3.63
CA MET A 303 4.98 -22.77 -3.15
C MET A 303 5.44 -23.72 -4.26
N LYS A 304 4.99 -23.50 -5.51
CA LYS A 304 5.46 -24.26 -6.68
C LYS A 304 6.92 -23.98 -6.99
N LEU A 305 7.35 -22.72 -6.93
CA LEU A 305 8.74 -22.34 -7.14
C LEU A 305 9.65 -22.94 -6.06
N ILE A 306 9.21 -22.90 -4.80
CA ILE A 306 9.91 -23.49 -3.67
C ILE A 306 10.10 -25.00 -3.87
N GLY A 307 9.04 -25.72 -4.23
CA GLY A 307 9.13 -27.18 -4.49
C GLY A 307 10.18 -27.51 -5.55
N LYS A 308 10.24 -26.71 -6.62
CA LYS A 308 11.28 -26.83 -7.66
C LYS A 308 12.67 -26.48 -7.14
N MET A 309 12.82 -25.39 -6.39
CA MET A 309 14.11 -24.91 -5.87
C MET A 309 14.76 -25.91 -4.91
N ILE A 310 13.96 -26.58 -4.07
CA ILE A 310 14.45 -27.55 -3.09
C ILE A 310 14.55 -28.98 -3.64
N GLY A 311 14.16 -29.19 -4.91
CA GLY A 311 14.15 -30.50 -5.55
C GLY A 311 13.21 -31.50 -4.88
N ASP A 312 12.06 -31.05 -4.38
CA ASP A 312 11.10 -31.93 -3.73
C ASP A 312 10.34 -32.75 -4.79
N SER A 313 10.80 -33.99 -5.00
CA SER A 313 10.20 -34.93 -5.95
C SER A 313 8.79 -35.36 -5.57
N GLN A 314 8.36 -35.15 -4.32
CA GLN A 314 7.03 -35.52 -3.84
C GLN A 314 6.03 -34.35 -3.87
N PHE A 315 6.46 -33.17 -4.34
CA PHE A 315 5.64 -31.96 -4.34
C PHE A 315 4.31 -32.11 -5.10
N GLU A 316 4.29 -32.83 -6.23
CA GLU A 316 3.05 -33.05 -7.01
C GLU A 316 2.05 -33.98 -6.28
N GLU A 317 2.56 -34.93 -5.49
CA GLU A 317 1.72 -35.82 -4.67
C GLU A 317 1.15 -35.07 -3.46
N THR A 318 1.96 -34.19 -2.85
CA THR A 318 1.50 -33.35 -1.74
C THR A 318 0.52 -32.26 -2.20
N GLU A 319 0.55 -31.78 -3.44
CA GLU A 319 -0.47 -30.86 -3.98
C GLU A 319 -1.90 -31.44 -3.89
N LYS A 320 -2.07 -32.76 -4.09
CA LYS A 320 -3.38 -33.41 -3.92
C LYS A 320 -3.83 -33.35 -2.46
N TYR A 321 -2.94 -33.64 -1.52
CA TYR A 321 -3.22 -33.50 -0.07
C TYR A 321 -3.62 -32.07 0.29
N ASN A 322 -2.89 -31.08 -0.22
CA ASN A 322 -3.14 -29.66 0.00
C ASN A 322 -4.54 -29.24 -0.49
N SER A 323 -4.93 -29.72 -1.67
CA SER A 323 -6.26 -29.45 -2.23
C SER A 323 -7.40 -30.00 -1.36
N ILE A 324 -7.18 -31.14 -0.70
CA ILE A 324 -8.16 -31.76 0.22
C ILE A 324 -8.24 -30.95 1.51
N LYS A 325 -7.10 -30.59 2.11
CA LYS A 325 -7.02 -29.81 3.36
C LYS A 325 -7.58 -28.40 3.21
N GLN A 326 -7.37 -27.77 2.05
CA GLN A 326 -7.98 -26.47 1.74
C GLN A 326 -9.50 -26.59 1.60
N LYS A 327 -10.01 -27.62 0.90
CA LYS A 327 -11.45 -27.88 0.77
C LYS A 327 -12.12 -28.14 2.11
N SER A 328 -11.47 -28.84 3.05
CA SER A 328 -12.03 -29.07 4.39
C SER A 328 -12.20 -27.76 5.16
N ILE A 329 -11.21 -26.85 5.09
CA ILE A 329 -11.28 -25.53 5.73
C ILE A 329 -12.39 -24.67 5.12
N ASP A 330 -12.53 -24.68 3.81
CA ASP A 330 -13.58 -23.90 3.14
C ASP A 330 -14.97 -24.45 3.47
N LYS A 331 -15.13 -25.78 3.57
CA LYS A 331 -16.38 -26.42 4.01
C LYS A 331 -16.74 -26.04 5.44
N GLU A 332 -15.77 -26.01 6.36
CA GLU A 332 -15.98 -25.61 7.75
C GLU A 332 -16.50 -24.16 7.85
N LYS A 333 -15.92 -23.23 7.07
CA LYS A 333 -16.41 -21.85 7.00
C LYS A 333 -17.86 -21.74 6.53
N VAL A 334 -18.24 -22.53 5.52
CA VAL A 334 -19.63 -22.56 5.01
C VAL A 334 -20.59 -23.05 6.09
N ILE A 335 -20.23 -24.13 6.80
CA ILE A 335 -21.04 -24.67 7.90
C ILE A 335 -21.21 -23.62 9.00
N TYR A 336 -20.13 -22.96 9.42
CA TYR A 336 -20.17 -21.93 10.44
C TYR A 336 -21.06 -20.73 10.03
N GLY A 337 -20.98 -20.31 8.75
CA GLY A 337 -21.87 -19.29 8.19
C GLY A 337 -23.35 -19.68 8.21
N MET A 338 -23.67 -20.94 7.88
CA MET A 338 -25.04 -21.47 7.97
C MET A 338 -25.56 -21.49 9.41
N VAL A 339 -24.73 -21.91 10.37
CA VAL A 339 -25.10 -21.92 11.79
C VAL A 339 -25.43 -20.51 12.28
N ILE A 340 -24.58 -19.53 11.99
CA ILE A 340 -24.83 -18.12 12.34
C ILE A 340 -26.15 -17.62 11.75
N PHE A 341 -26.42 -17.91 10.47
CA PHE A 341 -27.64 -17.49 9.81
C PHE A 341 -28.89 -18.08 10.49
N ILE A 342 -28.87 -19.38 10.80
CA ILE A 342 -29.94 -20.06 11.52
C ILE A 342 -30.15 -19.42 12.91
N THR A 343 -29.08 -19.14 13.64
CA THR A 343 -29.16 -18.47 14.95
C THR A 343 -29.80 -17.08 14.85
N ILE A 344 -29.42 -16.28 13.85
CA ILE A 344 -30.02 -14.96 13.62
C ILE A 344 -31.52 -15.09 13.31
N CYS A 345 -31.91 -16.04 12.45
CA CYS A 345 -33.32 -16.30 12.15
C CYS A 345 -34.11 -16.67 13.40
N ILE A 346 -33.58 -17.56 14.24
CA ILE A 346 -34.23 -17.96 15.51
C ILE A 346 -34.40 -16.75 16.43
N VAL A 347 -33.36 -15.93 16.60
CA VAL A 347 -33.43 -14.71 17.43
C VAL A 347 -34.48 -13.73 16.90
N CYS A 348 -34.52 -13.50 15.58
CA CYS A 348 -35.53 -12.65 14.95
C CYS A 348 -36.95 -13.18 15.15
N CYS A 349 -37.17 -14.50 15.03
CA CYS A 349 -38.46 -15.13 15.30
C CYS A 349 -38.89 -14.96 16.77
N LEU A 350 -37.97 -15.16 17.72
CA LEU A 350 -38.25 -14.98 19.14
C LEU A 350 -38.58 -13.52 19.48
N LEU A 351 -37.85 -12.56 18.92
CA LEU A 351 -38.14 -11.13 19.08
C LEU A 351 -39.51 -10.77 18.50
N PHE A 352 -39.86 -11.30 17.32
CA PHE A 352 -41.18 -11.09 16.72
C PHE A 352 -42.32 -11.65 17.60
N LEU A 353 -42.13 -12.84 18.17
CA LEU A 353 -43.08 -13.44 19.09
C LEU A 353 -43.22 -12.62 20.39
N LEU A 354 -42.11 -12.13 20.95
CA LEU A 354 -42.14 -11.26 22.13
C LEU A 354 -42.90 -9.96 21.86
N ILE A 355 -42.66 -9.31 20.71
CA ILE A 355 -43.40 -8.10 20.30
C ILE A 355 -44.90 -8.39 20.21
N LYS A 356 -45.29 -9.55 19.66
CA LYS A 356 -46.71 -9.97 19.58
C LYS A 356 -47.35 -10.33 20.91
N ILE A 357 -46.57 -10.64 21.95
CA ILE A 357 -47.08 -10.95 23.29
C ILE A 357 -47.21 -9.66 24.12
N LEU A 358 -46.35 -8.67 23.86
CA LEU A 358 -46.31 -7.39 24.57
C LEU A 358 -47.26 -6.32 23.99
N HIS A 359 -47.75 -6.52 22.76
CA HIS A 359 -48.84 -5.75 22.12
C HIS A 359 -50.11 -6.59 22.06
#